data_AF-A0AAD2BUF1-F1
#
_entry.id   AF-A0AAD2BUF1-F1
#
_cell.length_a   1.000
_cell.length_b   1.000
_cell.length_c   1.000
_cell.angle_alpha   90.00
_cell.angle_beta   90.00
_cell.angle_gamma   90.00
#
_symmetry.space_group_name_H-M   'P 1'
#
loop_
_entity.id
_entity.type
_entity.pdbx_description
1 polymer ?
#
loop_
_entity_poly.entity_id
_entity_poly.type
_entity_poly.pdbx_seq_one_letter_code
_entity_poly.pdbx_strand_id
1 'polypeptide(L)'
;MTPLEKALAPLIGRDPTTEEMAKLYKIKEACGFSDHDSVWTLLAAFGHYEILYRDIPKEILEQAVKLIAEHKLALEASAGAAERAIKSNLIDSVRETTAKLIDEAQRSSNALAAIRERRGLMVGALVSLGVAFLVLLGTGYLGFKIGAGSAGVHAAWSQSSEGAAARKFAQLNQVSTMLSCPSPYQTYKDGAATYCIPYDAQAKKSWGWRIN
;
A
#
# COMPACT_ATOMS: atom_id res chain seq x y z
N MET A 1 84.63 18.72 -49.89
CA MET A 1 83.53 19.57 -49.38
C MET A 1 83.57 20.91 -50.08
N THR A 2 82.51 21.19 -50.81
CA THR A 2 82.33 22.45 -51.54
C THR A 2 82.07 23.61 -50.56
N PRO A 3 82.29 24.88 -50.96
CA PRO A 3 81.99 26.02 -50.10
C PRO A 3 80.54 26.04 -49.59
N LEU A 4 79.60 25.53 -50.40
CA LEU A 4 78.19 25.43 -50.06
C LEU A 4 77.90 24.35 -49.02
N GLU A 5 78.47 23.15 -49.17
CA GLU A 5 78.36 22.09 -48.16
C GLU A 5 78.84 22.57 -46.80
N LYS A 6 79.98 23.29 -46.78
CA LYS A 6 80.55 23.83 -45.53
C LYS A 6 79.66 24.89 -44.87
N ALA A 7 78.91 25.65 -45.67
CA ALA A 7 78.00 26.68 -45.15
C ALA A 7 76.64 26.09 -44.75
N LEU A 8 76.13 25.13 -45.50
CA LEU A 8 74.79 24.57 -45.31
C LEU A 8 74.74 23.53 -44.20
N ALA A 9 75.75 22.67 -44.07
CA ALA A 9 75.80 21.63 -43.03
C ALA A 9 75.60 22.17 -41.60
N PRO A 10 76.28 23.24 -41.16
CA PRO A 10 76.04 23.80 -39.82
C PRO A 10 74.66 24.47 -39.69
N LEU A 11 74.06 24.97 -40.78
CA LEU A 11 72.73 25.59 -40.74
C LEU A 11 71.62 24.54 -40.60
N ILE A 12 71.73 23.41 -41.28
CA ILE A 12 70.73 22.31 -41.21
C ILE A 12 71.02 21.29 -40.11
N GLY A 13 72.18 21.36 -39.46
CA GLY A 13 72.58 20.46 -38.37
C GLY A 13 72.89 19.02 -38.80
N ARG A 14 73.04 18.78 -40.11
CA ARG A 14 73.40 17.48 -40.73
C ARG A 14 74.12 17.71 -42.05
N ASP A 15 74.71 16.66 -42.62
CA ASP A 15 75.21 16.77 -44.00
C ASP A 15 74.04 16.94 -44.99
N PRO A 16 74.15 17.87 -45.95
CA PRO A 16 73.12 18.08 -46.96
C PRO A 16 73.06 16.90 -47.94
N THR A 17 71.86 16.56 -48.41
CA THR A 17 71.69 15.45 -49.35
C THR A 17 72.18 15.84 -50.75
N THR A 18 72.46 14.84 -51.59
CA THR A 18 72.86 15.07 -52.99
C THR A 18 71.79 15.84 -53.78
N GLU A 19 70.50 15.61 -53.50
CA GLU A 19 69.40 16.35 -54.13
C GLU A 19 69.33 17.81 -53.66
N GLU A 20 69.51 18.07 -52.36
CA GLU A 20 69.52 19.42 -51.78
C GLU A 20 70.66 20.25 -52.40
N MET A 21 71.85 19.64 -52.53
CA MET A 21 72.99 20.25 -53.19
C MET A 21 72.77 20.49 -54.69
N ALA A 22 72.22 19.50 -55.40
CA ALA A 22 71.97 19.60 -56.84
C ALA A 22 71.00 20.75 -57.18
N LYS A 23 69.95 20.96 -56.36
CA LYS A 23 69.03 22.09 -56.52
C LYS A 23 69.73 23.44 -56.42
N LEU A 24 70.56 23.62 -55.38
CA LEU A 24 71.26 24.89 -55.16
C LEU A 24 72.29 25.16 -56.28
N TYR A 25 72.98 24.13 -56.75
CA TYR A 25 73.86 24.24 -57.92
C TYR A 25 73.12 24.56 -59.22
N LYS A 26 71.90 24.04 -59.41
CA LYS A 26 71.06 24.40 -60.56
C LYS A 26 70.68 25.89 -60.54
N ILE A 27 70.40 26.45 -59.36
CA ILE A 27 70.12 27.88 -59.19
C ILE A 27 71.38 28.70 -59.49
N LYS A 28 72.55 28.25 -59.02
CA LYS A 28 73.85 28.85 -59.35
C LYS A 28 74.04 28.99 -60.85
N GLU A 29 73.85 27.89 -61.57
CA GLU A 29 74.08 27.81 -63.00
C GLU A 29 73.11 28.69 -63.78
N ALA A 30 71.82 28.69 -63.38
CA ALA A 30 70.80 29.53 -64.00
C ALA A 30 71.05 31.04 -63.82
N CYS A 31 71.64 31.44 -62.70
CA CYS A 31 71.85 32.84 -62.35
C CYS A 31 73.29 33.33 -62.59
N GLY A 32 74.23 32.43 -62.94
CA GLY A 32 75.58 32.78 -63.38
C GLY A 32 76.52 33.35 -62.32
N PHE A 33 76.28 33.11 -61.03
CA PHE A 33 77.16 33.61 -59.95
C PHE A 33 78.29 32.65 -59.58
N SER A 34 79.41 33.22 -59.14
CA SER A 34 80.63 32.51 -58.73
C SER A 34 80.48 31.86 -57.35
N ASP A 35 81.28 30.83 -57.06
CA ASP A 35 81.35 30.18 -55.73
C ASP A 35 81.88 31.10 -54.62
N HIS A 36 82.51 32.22 -54.99
CA HIS A 36 83.08 33.20 -54.06
C HIS A 36 82.23 34.48 -53.93
N ASP A 37 81.06 34.52 -54.55
CA ASP A 37 80.14 35.65 -54.43
C ASP A 37 79.40 35.61 -53.08
N SER A 38 79.17 36.78 -52.49
CA SER A 38 78.28 36.99 -51.33
C SER A 38 76.87 36.41 -51.52
N VAL A 39 76.39 36.35 -52.78
CA VAL A 39 75.10 35.73 -53.14
C VAL A 39 75.06 34.24 -52.75
N TRP A 40 76.21 33.57 -52.70
CA TRP A 40 76.32 32.16 -52.32
C TRP A 40 75.90 31.89 -50.87
N THR A 41 76.20 32.83 -49.96
CA THR A 41 75.78 32.73 -48.54
C THR A 41 74.28 32.93 -48.38
N LEU A 42 73.69 33.86 -49.15
CA LEU A 42 72.23 34.05 -49.20
C LEU A 42 71.53 32.80 -49.73
N LEU A 43 72.09 32.15 -50.75
CA LEU A 43 71.54 30.92 -51.30
C LEU A 43 71.56 29.78 -50.26
N ALA A 44 72.64 29.65 -49.48
CA ALA A 44 72.70 28.69 -48.37
C ALA A 44 71.63 28.97 -47.30
N ALA A 45 71.41 30.24 -46.95
CA ALA A 45 70.36 30.63 -46.00
C ALA A 45 68.95 30.30 -46.52
N PHE A 46 68.66 30.59 -47.80
CA PHE A 46 67.38 30.21 -48.41
C PHE A 46 67.20 28.69 -48.53
N GLY A 47 68.28 27.95 -48.82
CA GLY A 47 68.28 26.49 -48.82
C GLY A 47 67.92 25.93 -47.43
N HIS A 48 68.47 26.52 -46.36
CA HIS A 48 68.07 26.16 -45.00
C HIS A 48 66.57 26.38 -44.75
N TYR A 49 66.02 27.54 -45.14
CA TYR A 49 64.59 27.81 -44.98
C TYR A 49 63.71 26.88 -45.85
N GLU A 50 64.08 26.58 -47.09
CA GLU A 50 63.33 25.62 -47.93
C GLU A 50 63.25 24.24 -47.25
N ILE A 51 64.38 23.75 -46.73
CA ILE A 51 64.46 22.47 -46.03
C ILE A 51 63.59 22.50 -44.76
N LEU A 52 63.73 23.56 -43.95
CA LEU A 52 62.95 23.74 -42.73
C LEU A 52 61.44 23.74 -43.02
N TYR A 53 60.98 24.53 -43.99
CA TYR A 53 59.56 24.62 -44.32
C TYR A 53 59.00 23.37 -45.01
N ARG A 54 59.85 22.54 -45.63
CA ARG A 54 59.44 21.24 -46.17
C ARG A 54 59.16 20.23 -45.06
N ASP A 55 59.92 20.30 -43.97
CA ASP A 55 59.92 19.27 -42.94
C ASP A 55 58.89 19.57 -41.83
N ILE A 56 58.66 20.85 -41.47
CA ILE A 56 57.66 21.29 -40.48
C ILE A 56 56.24 20.70 -40.70
N PRO A 57 55.65 20.71 -41.92
CA PRO A 57 54.30 20.16 -42.12
C PRO A 57 54.21 18.66 -41.82
N LYS A 58 55.29 17.90 -42.06
CA LYS A 58 55.32 16.47 -41.78
C LYS A 58 55.34 16.21 -40.28
N GLU A 59 56.16 16.94 -39.55
CA GLU A 59 56.22 16.85 -38.08
C GLU A 59 54.89 17.25 -37.43
N ILE A 60 54.26 18.32 -37.92
CA ILE A 60 52.93 18.73 -37.45
C ILE A 60 51.89 17.63 -37.70
N LEU A 61 51.91 17.02 -38.89
CA LEU A 61 50.96 15.96 -39.24
C LEU A 61 51.16 14.72 -38.36
N GLU A 62 52.42 14.31 -38.15
CA GLU A 62 52.75 13.19 -37.28
C GLU A 62 52.26 13.43 -35.84
N GLN A 63 52.53 14.62 -35.29
CA GLN A 63 52.11 14.99 -33.95
C GLN A 63 50.59 15.14 -33.83
N ALA A 64 49.92 15.67 -34.85
CA ALA A 64 48.46 15.78 -34.89
C ALA A 64 47.79 14.39 -34.92
N VAL A 65 48.31 13.46 -35.72
CA VAL A 65 47.83 12.08 -35.77
C VAL A 65 47.98 11.40 -34.41
N LYS A 66 49.12 11.57 -33.76
CA LYS A 66 49.39 11.03 -32.43
C LYS A 66 48.42 11.61 -31.39
N LEU A 67 48.25 12.92 -31.37
CA LEU A 67 47.36 13.62 -30.44
C LEU A 67 45.90 13.19 -30.63
N ILE A 68 45.42 13.06 -31.87
CA ILE A 68 44.07 12.57 -32.16
C ILE A 68 43.89 11.12 -31.68
N ALA A 69 44.90 10.25 -31.88
CA ALA A 69 44.86 8.87 -31.41
C ALA A 69 44.80 8.78 -29.87
N GLU A 70 45.61 9.59 -29.17
CA GLU A 70 45.58 9.67 -27.71
C GLU A 70 44.25 10.19 -27.18
N HIS A 71 43.68 11.24 -27.81
CA HIS A 71 42.35 11.75 -27.46
C HIS A 71 41.24 10.73 -27.70
N LYS A 72 41.32 9.95 -28.79
CA LYS A 72 40.36 8.89 -29.06
C LYS A 72 40.38 7.83 -27.95
N LEU A 73 41.57 7.37 -27.54
CA LEU A 73 41.70 6.41 -26.45
C LEU A 73 41.17 6.96 -25.12
N ALA A 74 41.47 8.23 -24.81
CA ALA A 74 40.96 8.89 -23.61
C ALA A 74 39.42 9.01 -23.63
N LEU A 75 38.85 9.36 -24.78
CA LEU A 75 37.40 9.43 -24.98
C LEU A 75 36.74 8.06 -24.81
N GLU A 76 37.28 7.01 -25.43
CA GLU A 76 36.77 5.64 -25.28
C GLU A 76 36.83 5.16 -23.82
N ALA A 77 37.93 5.44 -23.11
CA ALA A 77 38.06 5.12 -21.70
C ALA A 77 37.03 5.89 -20.85
N SER A 78 36.81 7.18 -21.13
CA SER A 78 35.83 8.01 -20.44
C SER A 78 34.39 7.56 -20.72
N ALA A 79 34.07 7.15 -21.95
CA ALA A 79 32.76 6.64 -22.34
C ALA A 79 32.47 5.31 -21.62
N GLY A 80 33.45 4.40 -21.56
CA GLY A 80 33.33 3.16 -20.80
C GLY A 80 33.20 3.40 -19.29
N ALA A 81 33.89 4.41 -18.74
CA ALA A 81 33.72 4.80 -17.34
C ALA A 81 32.32 5.39 -17.08
N ALA A 82 31.82 6.25 -17.96
CA ALA A 82 30.48 6.83 -17.88
C ALA A 82 29.40 5.74 -17.96
N GLU A 83 29.53 4.78 -18.88
CA GLU A 83 28.60 3.66 -18.99
C GLU A 83 28.53 2.84 -17.70
N ARG A 84 29.69 2.53 -17.09
CA ARG A 84 29.76 1.82 -15.80
C ARG A 84 29.11 2.62 -14.68
N ALA A 85 29.36 3.94 -14.62
CA ALA A 85 28.77 4.83 -13.63
C ALA A 85 27.24 4.95 -13.80
N ILE A 86 26.75 5.02 -15.04
CA ILE A 86 25.30 5.01 -15.32
C ILE A 86 24.68 3.68 -14.86
N LYS A 87 25.31 2.55 -15.16
CA LYS A 87 24.84 1.22 -14.73
C LYS A 87 24.82 1.09 -13.21
N SER A 88 25.85 1.56 -12.49
CA SER A 88 25.87 1.51 -11.02
C SER A 88 24.78 2.39 -10.42
N ASN A 89 24.64 3.64 -10.88
CA ASN A 89 23.62 4.55 -10.39
C ASN A 89 22.20 4.04 -10.66
N LEU A 90 21.99 3.38 -11.81
CA LEU A 90 20.71 2.73 -12.11
C LEU A 90 20.43 1.58 -11.14
N ILE A 91 21.41 0.72 -10.86
CA ILE A 91 21.26 -0.39 -9.90
C ILE A 91 20.95 0.15 -8.50
N ASP A 92 21.64 1.19 -8.06
CA ASP A 92 21.42 1.79 -6.74
C ASP A 92 20.05 2.46 -6.63
N SER A 93 19.62 3.17 -7.67
CA SER A 93 18.28 3.76 -7.75
C SER A 93 17.17 2.70 -7.77
N VAL A 94 17.37 1.60 -8.51
CA VAL A 94 16.44 0.46 -8.51
C VAL A 94 16.40 -0.19 -7.14
N ARG A 95 17.54 -0.38 -6.46
CA ARG A 95 17.60 -0.94 -5.10
C ARG A 95 16.88 -0.05 -4.10
N GLU A 96 17.13 1.25 -4.13
CA GLU A 96 16.48 2.21 -3.23
C GLU A 96 14.96 2.25 -3.47
N THR A 97 14.53 2.29 -4.73
CA THR A 97 13.11 2.27 -5.10
C THR A 97 12.46 0.96 -4.68
N THR A 98 13.12 -0.18 -4.89
CA THR A 98 12.62 -1.49 -4.46
C THR A 98 12.51 -1.58 -2.95
N ALA A 99 13.50 -1.06 -2.20
CA ALA A 99 13.46 -1.02 -0.74
C ALA A 99 12.29 -0.16 -0.23
N LYS A 100 12.05 1.01 -0.84
CA LYS A 100 10.91 1.87 -0.52
C LYS A 100 9.58 1.20 -0.85
N LEU A 101 9.48 0.52 -2.00
CA LEU A 101 8.28 -0.21 -2.39
C LEU A 101 7.98 -1.38 -1.45
N ILE A 102 9.01 -2.10 -0.98
CA ILE A 102 8.84 -3.17 0.01
C ILE A 102 8.36 -2.59 1.34
N ASP A 103 8.94 -1.48 1.82
CA ASP A 103 8.49 -0.83 3.07
C ASP A 103 7.04 -0.32 2.95
N GLU A 104 6.69 0.32 1.83
CA GLU A 104 5.33 0.81 1.57
C GLU A 104 4.33 -0.35 1.41
N ALA A 105 4.71 -1.42 0.73
CA ALA A 105 3.92 -2.65 0.61
C ALA A 105 3.71 -3.32 1.97
N GLN A 106 4.71 -3.31 2.84
CA GLN A 106 4.59 -3.87 4.19
C GLN A 106 3.71 -3.01 5.10
N ARG A 107 3.78 -1.68 4.99
CA ARG A 107 2.89 -0.77 5.73
C ARG A 107 1.44 -0.91 5.26
N SER A 108 1.22 -0.97 3.95
CA SER A 108 -0.12 -1.15 3.39
C SER A 108 -0.69 -2.54 3.67
N SER A 109 0.13 -3.61 3.64
CA SER A 109 -0.32 -4.95 4.02
C SER A 109 -0.76 -5.01 5.48
N ASN A 110 0.03 -4.43 6.40
CA ASN A 110 -0.32 -4.33 7.82
C ASN A 110 -1.56 -3.47 8.06
N ALA A 111 -1.71 -2.35 7.35
CA ALA A 111 -2.89 -1.48 7.43
C ALA A 111 -4.15 -2.19 6.90
N LEU A 112 -4.05 -2.89 5.77
CA LEU A 112 -5.16 -3.66 5.20
C LEU A 112 -5.51 -4.88 6.07
N ALA A 113 -4.54 -5.53 6.71
CA ALA A 113 -4.77 -6.60 7.67
C ALA A 113 -5.56 -6.09 8.89
N ALA A 114 -5.17 -4.95 9.46
CA ALA A 114 -5.88 -4.34 10.60
C ALA A 114 -7.33 -3.93 10.27
N ILE A 115 -7.58 -3.44 9.05
CA ILE A 115 -8.94 -3.11 8.58
C ILE A 115 -9.77 -4.39 8.33
N ARG A 116 -9.14 -5.45 7.82
CA ARG A 116 -9.81 -6.73 7.53
C ARG A 116 -10.29 -7.42 8.80
N GLU A 117 -9.47 -7.43 9.86
CA GLU A 117 -9.87 -8.01 11.15
C GLU A 117 -11.03 -7.24 11.81
N ARG A 118 -10.99 -5.90 11.78
CA ARG A 118 -12.08 -5.08 12.35
C ARG A 118 -13.40 -5.21 11.60
N ARG A 119 -13.37 -5.34 10.26
CA ARG A 119 -14.58 -5.54 9.46
C ARG A 119 -15.22 -6.91 9.69
N GLY A 120 -14.42 -7.97 9.83
CA GLY A 120 -14.92 -9.31 10.13
C GLY A 120 -15.67 -9.38 11.46
N LEU A 121 -15.11 -8.77 12.50
CA LEU A 121 -15.70 -8.72 13.84
C LEU A 121 -17.03 -7.93 13.88
N MET A 122 -17.09 -6.77 13.23
CA MET A 122 -18.31 -5.94 13.21
C MET A 122 -19.47 -6.61 12.47
N VAL A 123 -19.19 -7.27 11.33
CA VAL A 123 -20.23 -7.99 10.56
C VAL A 123 -20.72 -9.22 11.34
N GLY A 124 -19.82 -9.98 11.96
CA GLY A 124 -20.21 -11.13 12.79
C GLY A 124 -21.07 -10.74 14.00
N ALA A 125 -20.75 -9.62 14.66
CA ALA A 125 -21.53 -9.09 15.78
C ALA A 125 -22.94 -8.66 15.37
N LEU A 126 -23.09 -7.96 14.23
CA LEU A 126 -24.41 -7.51 13.75
C LEU A 126 -25.31 -8.67 13.32
N VAL A 127 -24.74 -9.69 12.66
CA VAL A 127 -25.51 -10.87 12.21
C VAL A 127 -26.01 -11.68 13.42
N SER A 128 -25.15 -11.93 14.41
CA SER A 128 -25.55 -12.69 15.61
C SER A 128 -26.63 -11.97 16.43
N LEU A 129 -26.54 -10.64 16.56
CA LEU A 129 -27.52 -9.83 17.29
C LEU A 129 -28.88 -9.77 16.57
N GLY A 130 -28.88 -9.71 15.23
CA GLY A 130 -30.09 -9.78 14.43
C GLY A 130 -30.83 -11.12 14.54
N VAL A 131 -30.09 -12.24 14.54
CA VAL A 131 -30.68 -13.58 14.71
C VAL A 131 -31.29 -13.73 16.11
N ALA A 132 -30.59 -13.30 17.16
CA ALA A 132 -31.11 -13.35 18.53
C ALA A 132 -32.40 -12.53 18.70
N PHE A 133 -32.46 -11.34 18.07
CA PHE A 133 -33.64 -10.49 18.12
C PHE A 133 -34.87 -11.12 17.45
N LEU A 134 -34.69 -11.78 16.29
CA LEU A 134 -35.77 -12.48 15.60
C LEU A 134 -36.29 -13.69 16.40
N VAL A 135 -35.41 -14.43 17.07
CA VAL A 135 -35.80 -15.55 17.93
C VAL A 135 -36.59 -15.05 19.15
N LEU A 136 -36.16 -13.96 19.77
CA LEU A 136 -36.88 -13.35 20.90
C LEU A 136 -38.27 -12.82 20.49
N LEU A 137 -38.39 -12.18 19.33
CA LEU A 137 -39.68 -11.74 18.80
C LEU A 137 -40.60 -12.92 18.47
N GLY A 138 -40.09 -13.97 17.83
CA GLY A 138 -40.88 -15.14 17.46
C GLY A 138 -41.41 -15.89 18.68
N THR A 139 -40.56 -16.11 19.69
CA THR A 139 -40.96 -16.77 20.94
C THR A 139 -41.94 -15.92 21.75
N GLY A 140 -41.72 -14.60 21.83
CA GLY A 140 -42.63 -13.67 22.49
C GLY A 140 -44.01 -13.61 21.83
N TYR A 141 -44.07 -13.57 20.49
CA TYR A 141 -45.34 -13.54 19.75
C TYR A 141 -46.14 -14.84 19.92
N LEU A 142 -45.48 -16.00 19.90
CA LEU A 142 -46.12 -17.29 20.16
C LEU A 142 -46.64 -17.38 21.60
N GLY A 143 -45.85 -16.95 22.59
CA GLY A 143 -46.28 -16.90 23.98
C GLY A 143 -47.49 -15.99 24.19
N PHE A 144 -47.50 -14.82 23.56
CA PHE A 144 -48.63 -13.89 23.62
C PHE A 144 -49.90 -14.50 23.02
N LYS A 145 -49.82 -15.19 21.88
CA LYS A 145 -51.00 -15.83 21.27
C LYS A 145 -51.59 -16.95 22.13
N ILE A 146 -50.75 -17.77 22.74
CA ILE A 146 -51.19 -18.85 23.63
C ILE A 146 -51.83 -18.26 24.89
N GLY A 147 -51.23 -17.22 25.49
CA GLY A 147 -51.76 -16.55 26.67
C GLY A 147 -53.05 -15.76 26.41
N ALA A 148 -53.19 -15.14 25.23
CA ALA A 148 -54.40 -14.41 24.85
C ALA A 148 -55.61 -15.35 24.70
N GLY A 149 -55.39 -16.57 24.20
CA GLY A 149 -56.43 -17.59 24.06
C GLY A 149 -57.01 -18.04 25.40
N SER A 150 -56.18 -18.23 26.43
CA SER A 150 -56.67 -18.61 27.77
C SER A 150 -57.24 -17.40 28.54
N ALA A 151 -56.65 -16.22 28.39
CA ALA A 151 -57.14 -15.00 29.03
C ALA A 151 -58.57 -14.62 28.59
N GLY A 152 -58.93 -14.82 27.31
CA GLY A 152 -60.26 -14.54 26.78
C GLY A 152 -61.36 -15.38 27.43
N VAL A 153 -61.10 -16.67 27.67
CA VAL A 153 -62.08 -17.60 28.26
C VAL A 153 -62.27 -17.32 29.75
N HIS A 154 -61.19 -17.04 30.48
CA HIS A 154 -61.27 -16.63 31.89
C HIS A 154 -61.95 -15.26 32.04
N ALA A 155 -61.66 -14.30 31.16
CA ALA A 155 -62.32 -13.00 31.15
C ALA A 155 -63.83 -13.15 30.91
N ALA A 156 -64.22 -13.95 29.91
CA ALA A 156 -65.61 -14.23 29.58
C ALA A 156 -66.38 -14.90 30.73
N TRP A 157 -65.83 -15.95 31.35
CA TRP A 157 -66.46 -16.58 32.52
C TRP A 157 -66.61 -15.59 33.68
N SER A 158 -65.57 -14.80 33.93
CA SER A 158 -65.56 -13.88 35.07
C SER A 158 -66.58 -12.73 34.97
N GLN A 159 -67.07 -12.43 33.76
CA GLN A 159 -68.12 -11.45 33.47
C GLN A 159 -69.53 -12.06 33.46
N SER A 160 -69.65 -13.39 33.49
CA SER A 160 -70.95 -14.07 33.61
C SER A 160 -71.58 -13.81 34.99
N SER A 161 -72.89 -14.03 35.12
CA SER A 161 -73.61 -13.93 36.39
C SER A 161 -73.03 -14.85 37.46
N GLU A 162 -72.62 -16.06 37.08
CA GLU A 162 -71.97 -17.03 37.97
C GLU A 162 -70.56 -16.58 38.40
N GLY A 163 -69.75 -16.09 37.46
CA GLY A 163 -68.41 -15.58 37.76
C GLY A 163 -68.42 -14.33 38.65
N ALA A 164 -69.40 -13.44 38.44
CA ALA A 164 -69.61 -12.27 39.29
C ALA A 164 -70.05 -12.67 40.72
N ALA A 165 -70.91 -13.67 40.85
CA ALA A 165 -71.31 -14.22 42.15
C ALA A 165 -70.11 -14.86 42.88
N ALA A 166 -69.31 -15.66 42.17
CA ALA A 166 -68.10 -16.27 42.72
C ALA A 166 -67.07 -15.22 43.19
N ARG A 167 -66.87 -14.13 42.45
CA ARG A 167 -66.00 -13.02 42.88
C ARG A 167 -66.52 -12.31 44.12
N LYS A 168 -67.82 -12.02 44.19
CA LYS A 168 -68.43 -11.41 45.39
C LYS A 168 -68.25 -12.33 46.60
N PHE A 169 -68.47 -13.63 46.41
CA PHE A 169 -68.28 -14.62 47.45
C PHE A 169 -66.81 -14.71 47.94
N ALA A 170 -65.86 -14.59 47.01
CA ALA A 170 -64.44 -14.52 47.33
C ALA A 170 -64.04 -13.24 48.07
N GLN A 171 -64.57 -12.08 47.66
CA GLN A 171 -64.34 -10.80 48.33
C GLN A 171 -64.90 -10.75 49.75
N LEU A 172 -65.97 -11.50 50.01
CA LEU A 172 -66.54 -11.66 51.35
C LEU A 172 -65.73 -12.62 52.23
N ASN A 173 -64.60 -13.14 51.75
CA ASN A 173 -63.73 -14.10 52.44
C ASN A 173 -64.44 -15.40 52.86
N GLN A 174 -65.52 -15.75 52.15
CA GLN A 174 -66.38 -16.90 52.47
C GLN A 174 -66.09 -18.14 51.60
N VAL A 175 -65.11 -18.13 50.70
CA VAL A 175 -64.81 -19.32 49.87
C VAL A 175 -64.50 -20.56 50.72
N SER A 176 -63.84 -20.36 51.85
CA SER A 176 -63.54 -21.43 52.81
C SER A 176 -64.79 -22.01 53.48
N THR A 177 -65.90 -21.27 53.56
CA THR A 177 -67.16 -21.76 54.14
C THR A 177 -67.82 -22.81 53.26
N MET A 178 -67.55 -22.78 51.94
CA MET A 178 -67.97 -23.85 51.03
C MET A 178 -67.22 -25.17 51.25
N LEU A 179 -66.01 -25.11 51.80
CA LEU A 179 -65.14 -26.26 52.02
C LEU A 179 -65.18 -26.78 53.46
N SER A 180 -65.48 -25.91 54.42
CA SER A 180 -65.55 -26.24 55.86
C SER A 180 -66.62 -25.37 56.50
N CYS A 181 -67.54 -25.92 57.30
CA CYS A 181 -68.62 -25.15 57.95
C CYS A 181 -68.11 -24.53 59.26
N PRO A 182 -67.72 -23.24 59.30
CA PRO A 182 -67.15 -22.64 60.50
C PRO A 182 -68.28 -22.13 61.41
N SER A 183 -68.02 -22.07 62.72
CA SER A 183 -68.92 -21.37 63.67
C SER A 183 -69.12 -19.92 63.21
N PRO A 184 -70.35 -19.37 63.16
CA PRO A 184 -71.56 -19.76 63.90
C PRO A 184 -72.59 -20.59 63.12
N TYR A 185 -72.23 -21.16 61.96
CA TYR A 185 -73.18 -21.92 61.14
C TYR A 185 -73.44 -23.31 61.71
N GLN A 186 -74.68 -23.79 61.54
CA GLN A 186 -75.08 -25.10 62.05
C GLN A 186 -75.00 -26.15 60.94
N THR A 187 -74.51 -27.34 61.29
CA THR A 187 -74.55 -28.49 60.39
C THR A 187 -75.83 -29.28 60.60
N TYR A 188 -76.53 -29.58 59.52
CA TYR A 188 -77.68 -30.48 59.50
C TYR A 188 -77.31 -31.75 58.75
N LYS A 189 -77.62 -32.92 59.32
CA LYS A 189 -77.39 -34.22 58.67
C LYS A 189 -78.72 -34.79 58.19
N ASP A 190 -78.75 -35.18 56.91
CA ASP A 190 -79.86 -35.90 56.30
C ASP A 190 -79.30 -37.11 55.56
N GLY A 191 -79.52 -38.29 56.12
CA GLY A 191 -78.91 -39.54 55.67
C GLY A 191 -77.37 -39.50 55.68
N ALA A 192 -76.76 -39.72 54.52
CA ALA A 192 -75.30 -39.74 54.33
C ALA A 192 -74.70 -38.38 53.95
N ALA A 193 -75.51 -37.32 53.83
CA ALA A 193 -75.06 -35.99 53.44
C ALA A 193 -75.07 -35.02 54.63
N THR A 194 -74.03 -34.21 54.75
CA THR A 194 -73.97 -33.10 55.72
C THR A 194 -74.24 -31.79 54.98
N TYR A 195 -75.08 -30.94 55.54
CA TYR A 195 -75.38 -29.62 55.00
C TYR A 195 -74.89 -28.55 55.98
N CYS A 196 -74.22 -27.52 55.47
CA CYS A 196 -73.91 -26.33 56.26
C CYS A 196 -75.04 -25.32 56.04
N ILE A 197 -75.74 -24.94 57.11
CA ILE A 197 -76.90 -24.06 57.06
C ILE A 197 -76.56 -22.75 57.79
N PRO A 198 -76.24 -21.67 57.06
CA PRO A 198 -76.27 -20.32 57.62
C PRO A 198 -77.70 -19.88 57.91
N TYR A 199 -77.96 -19.46 59.15
CA TYR A 199 -79.21 -18.84 59.54
C TYR A 199 -79.07 -17.31 59.48
N ASP A 200 -79.80 -16.66 58.57
CA ASP A 200 -79.91 -15.21 58.53
C ASP A 200 -81.05 -14.75 59.44
N ALA A 201 -80.68 -14.19 60.60
CA ALA A 201 -81.62 -13.70 61.59
C ALA A 201 -82.45 -12.49 61.11
N GLN A 202 -81.95 -11.71 60.13
CA GLN A 202 -82.66 -10.55 59.60
C GLN A 202 -83.68 -10.96 58.53
N ALA A 203 -83.31 -11.88 57.64
CA ALA A 203 -84.21 -12.36 56.59
C ALA A 203 -85.15 -13.49 57.03
N LYS A 204 -84.94 -14.07 58.24
CA LYS A 204 -85.59 -15.30 58.72
C LYS A 204 -85.56 -16.45 57.69
N LYS A 205 -84.48 -16.52 56.90
CA LYS A 205 -84.28 -17.52 55.86
C LYS A 205 -82.95 -18.24 56.08
N SER A 206 -82.94 -19.52 55.75
CA SER A 206 -81.76 -20.36 55.79
C SER A 206 -81.45 -20.89 54.40
N TRP A 207 -80.22 -20.73 53.93
CA TRP A 207 -79.76 -21.26 52.64
C TRP A 207 -78.56 -22.15 52.87
N GLY A 208 -78.74 -23.47 52.78
CA GLY A 208 -77.65 -24.42 53.00
C GLY A 208 -77.04 -24.93 51.70
N TRP A 209 -75.77 -25.33 51.77
CA TRP A 209 -75.12 -26.14 50.73
C TRP A 209 -74.62 -27.45 51.33
N ARG A 210 -74.51 -28.47 50.47
CA ARG A 210 -73.96 -29.76 50.87
C ARG A 210 -72.46 -29.64 51.05
N ILE A 211 -71.97 -30.10 52.19
CA ILE A 211 -70.56 -30.33 52.47
C ILE A 211 -70.38 -31.85 52.59
N ASN A 212 -69.41 -32.41 51.85
CA ASN A 212 -69.17 -33.85 51.86
C ASN A 212 -68.79 -34.35 53.26
#